data_AF-A0A7V4DG28-F1
#
_entry.id   AF-A0A7V4DG28-F1
#
_cell.length_a   1.000
_cell.length_b   1.000
_cell.length_c   1.000
_cell.angle_alpha   90.00
_cell.angle_beta   90.00
_cell.angle_gamma   90.00
#
_symmetry.space_group_name_H-M   'P 1'
#
loop_
_entity.id
_entity.type
_entity.pdbx_description
1 polymer ?
#
loop_
_entity_poly.entity_id
_entity_poly.type
_entity_poly.pdbx_seq_one_letter_code
_entity_poly.pdbx_strand_id
1 'polypeptide(L)'
;VHAMALGKKAAYSIHDYLRRKLQEEEELVVRPERPRILEEPPVVQEIPRVHPPEVSVTERVKGFAEVKLTLDEDDVRREAGRCLRCDLEKILKRYQEALAAEEGS
;
A
#
# COMPACT_ATOMS: atom_id res chain seq x y z
N VAL A 1 -13.78 2.50 0.74
CA VAL A 1 -13.43 2.34 -0.70
C VAL A 1 -14.16 3.36 -1.58
N HIS A 2 -15.46 3.62 -1.39
CA HIS A 2 -16.24 4.53 -2.25
C HIS A 2 -15.74 6.00 -2.25
N ALA A 3 -15.34 6.54 -1.10
CA ALA A 3 -14.89 7.94 -1.01
C ALA A 3 -13.62 8.23 -1.86
N MET A 4 -12.65 7.31 -1.86
CA MET A 4 -11.42 7.47 -2.65
C MET A 4 -11.68 7.35 -4.16
N ALA A 5 -12.57 6.43 -4.56
CA ALA A 5 -12.94 6.25 -5.97
C ALA A 5 -13.62 7.50 -6.55
N LEU A 6 -14.50 8.14 -5.77
CA LEU A 6 -15.18 9.37 -6.19
C LEU A 6 -14.22 10.55 -6.31
N GLY A 7 -13.25 10.68 -5.40
CA GLY A 7 -12.23 11.74 -5.48
C GLY A 7 -11.39 11.64 -6.74
N LYS A 8 -10.96 10.43 -7.10
CA LYS A 8 -10.24 10.16 -8.35
C LYS A 8 -11.09 10.57 -9.57
N LYS A 9 -12.37 10.15 -9.62
CA LYS A 9 -13.28 10.49 -10.73
C LYS A 9 -13.48 12.01 -10.90
N ALA A 10 -13.64 12.72 -9.78
CA ALA A 10 -13.79 14.18 -9.81
C ALA A 10 -12.54 14.87 -10.37
N ALA A 11 -11.34 14.44 -9.98
CA ALA A 11 -10.08 15.01 -10.48
C ALA A 11 -9.90 14.81 -12.00
N TYR A 12 -10.20 13.62 -12.52
CA TYR A 12 -10.15 13.34 -13.96
C TYR A 12 -11.17 14.18 -14.75
N SER A 13 -12.41 14.29 -14.27
CA SER A 13 -13.43 15.11 -14.92
C SER A 13 -13.01 16.58 -15.05
N ILE A 14 -12.37 17.14 -14.01
CA ILE A 14 -11.81 18.51 -14.06
C ILE A 14 -10.69 18.58 -15.09
N HIS A 15 -9.77 17.62 -15.10
CA HIS A 15 -8.63 17.58 -16.02
C HIS A 15 -9.06 17.51 -17.49
N ASP A 16 -10.03 16.65 -17.81
CA ASP A 16 -10.51 16.44 -19.18
C ASP A 16 -11.29 17.65 -19.69
N TYR A 17 -12.11 18.26 -18.83
CA TYR A 17 -12.79 19.52 -19.11
C TYR A 17 -11.79 20.62 -19.51
N LEU A 18 -10.71 20.80 -18.73
CA LEU A 18 -9.68 21.79 -19.03
C LEU A 18 -8.92 21.50 -20.33
N ARG A 19 -8.74 20.21 -20.68
CA ARG A 19 -8.05 19.79 -21.91
C ARG A 19 -8.95 19.70 -23.14
N ARG A 20 -10.26 20.00 -23.02
CA ARG A 20 -11.27 19.82 -24.08
C ARG A 20 -11.31 18.39 -24.64
N LYS A 21 -10.98 17.41 -23.80
CA LYS A 21 -11.17 16.00 -24.11
C LYS A 21 -12.60 15.63 -23.70
N LEU A 22 -13.35 15.01 -24.61
CA LEU A 22 -14.75 14.62 -24.39
C LEU A 22 -14.92 13.14 -24.06
N GLN A 23 -13.83 12.38 -23.99
CA GLN A 23 -13.88 10.94 -23.74
C GLN A 23 -13.52 10.64 -22.29
N GLU A 24 -14.41 9.95 -21.60
CA GLU A 24 -14.01 9.09 -20.48
C GLU A 24 -13.10 8.01 -21.09
N GLU A 25 -11.79 8.08 -20.84
CA GLU A 25 -10.90 6.95 -21.11
C GLU A 25 -11.39 5.78 -20.25
N GLU A 26 -11.69 4.64 -20.89
CA GLU A 26 -12.02 3.42 -20.15
C GLU A 26 -10.88 3.13 -19.18
N GLU A 27 -11.20 3.04 -17.89
CA GLU A 27 -10.22 2.70 -16.88
C GLU A 27 -9.78 1.26 -17.14
N LEU A 28 -8.61 1.10 -17.77
CA LEU A 28 -7.94 -0.18 -17.88
C LEU A 28 -7.57 -0.63 -16.47
N VAL A 29 -8.49 -1.39 -15.86
CA VAL A 29 -8.20 -2.14 -14.63
C VAL A 29 -7.31 -3.29 -15.04
N VAL A 30 -6.00 -3.03 -15.11
CA VAL A 30 -5.01 -4.09 -15.23
C VAL A 30 -5.16 -4.96 -14.00
N ARG A 31 -5.75 -6.14 -14.19
CA ARG A 31 -5.78 -7.15 -13.15
C ARG A 31 -4.36 -7.67 -13.01
N PRO A 32 -3.81 -7.74 -11.78
CA PRO A 32 -2.50 -8.36 -11.59
C PRO A 32 -2.54 -9.77 -12.18
N GLU A 33 -1.49 -10.14 -12.89
CA GLU A 33 -1.31 -11.50 -13.40
C GLU A 33 -1.39 -12.50 -12.24
N ARG A 34 -1.82 -13.74 -12.55
CA ARG A 34 -1.83 -14.82 -11.55
C ARG A 34 -0.41 -14.93 -10.96
N PRO A 35 -0.24 -14.82 -9.62
CA PRO A 35 1.08 -15.00 -9.03
C PRO A 35 1.57 -16.41 -9.34
N ARG A 36 2.76 -16.53 -9.94
CA ARG A 36 3.36 -17.82 -10.32
C ARG A 36 3.81 -18.65 -9.12
N ILE A 37 4.04 -17.98 -7.99
CA ILE A 37 4.44 -18.57 -6.71
C ILE A 37 3.61 -17.90 -5.63
N LEU A 38 3.01 -18.72 -4.78
CA LEU A 38 2.17 -18.30 -3.68
C LEU A 38 2.99 -18.46 -2.41
N GLU A 39 3.45 -17.34 -1.84
CA GLU A 39 4.12 -17.36 -0.55
C GLU A 39 3.11 -17.67 0.55
N GLU A 40 3.49 -18.52 1.51
CA GLU A 40 2.69 -18.72 2.71
C GLU A 40 2.71 -17.43 3.55
N PRO A 41 1.58 -17.04 4.17
CA PRO A 41 1.57 -15.90 5.07
C PRO A 41 2.53 -16.15 6.23
N PRO A 42 3.25 -15.11 6.69
CA PRO A 42 4.23 -15.26 7.75
C PRO A 42 3.55 -15.66 9.07
N VAL A 43 4.29 -16.39 9.90
CA VAL A 43 3.85 -16.67 11.28
C VAL A 43 3.74 -15.32 12.02
N VAL A 44 2.58 -15.04 12.60
CA VAL A 44 2.34 -13.81 13.34
C VAL A 44 3.20 -13.81 14.60
N GLN A 45 4.09 -12.81 14.71
CA GLN A 45 4.92 -12.58 15.88
C GLN A 45 4.69 -11.15 16.37
N GLU A 46 4.55 -10.99 17.68
CA GLU A 46 4.51 -9.67 18.30
C GLU A 46 5.92 -9.08 18.36
N ILE A 47 6.25 -8.29 17.34
CA ILE A 47 7.50 -7.55 17.27
C ILE A 47 7.21 -6.10 17.72
N PRO A 48 7.90 -5.59 18.77
CA PRO A 48 7.74 -4.22 19.22
C PRO A 48 8.02 -3.20 18.12
N ARG A 49 7.29 -2.08 18.14
CA ARG A 49 7.52 -0.96 17.20
C ARG A 49 8.90 -0.36 17.44
N VAL A 50 9.64 -0.16 16.35
CA VAL A 50 10.88 0.61 16.37
C VAL A 50 10.55 2.10 16.32
N HIS A 51 11.15 2.88 17.22
CA HIS A 51 10.99 4.32 17.27
C HIS A 51 12.22 4.99 16.67
N PRO A 52 12.06 5.77 15.57
CA PRO A 52 13.17 6.49 15.01
C PRO A 52 13.78 7.48 16.00
N PRO A 53 15.11 7.63 16.02
CA PRO A 53 15.74 8.63 16.86
C PRO A 53 15.25 10.02 16.46
N GLU A 54 15.14 10.92 17.42
CA GLU A 54 14.68 12.27 17.16
C GLU A 54 15.68 13.30 17.69
N VAL A 55 15.79 14.44 17.00
CA VAL A 55 16.60 15.59 17.44
C VAL A 55 16.09 16.07 18.80
N SER A 56 16.92 16.64 19.68
CA SER A 56 16.43 17.16 20.97
C SER A 56 15.51 18.37 20.79
N VAL A 57 14.57 18.60 21.72
CA VAL A 57 13.67 19.77 21.66
C VAL A 57 14.46 21.09 21.61
N THR A 58 15.57 21.18 22.34
CA THR A 58 16.43 22.36 22.38
C THR A 58 17.07 22.69 21.03
N GLU A 59 17.34 21.68 20.20
CA GLU A 59 17.84 21.86 18.84
C GLU A 59 16.69 22.10 17.85
N ARG A 60 15.54 21.40 18.02
CA ARG A 60 14.36 21.56 17.14
C ARG A 60 13.87 23.01 17.05
N VAL A 61 13.90 23.76 18.16
CA VAL A 61 13.40 25.15 18.20
C VAL A 61 14.29 26.15 17.47
N LYS A 62 15.50 25.76 17.06
CA LYS A 62 16.48 26.67 16.43
C LYS A 62 16.30 26.81 14.92
N GLY A 63 15.40 26.04 14.30
CA GLY A 63 15.20 26.11 12.85
C GLY A 63 14.17 25.12 12.33
N PHE A 64 14.36 24.72 11.07
CA PHE A 64 13.43 23.85 10.32
C PHE A 64 14.10 22.54 9.87
N ALA A 65 15.13 22.11 10.60
CA ALA A 65 15.77 20.82 10.34
C ALA A 65 14.81 19.66 10.61
N GLU A 66 15.03 18.55 9.91
CA GLU A 66 14.22 17.34 10.10
C GLU A 66 14.31 16.84 11.55
N VAL A 67 13.15 16.57 12.15
CA VAL A 67 13.05 16.21 13.56
C VAL A 67 13.26 14.72 13.78
N LYS A 68 12.67 13.89 12.91
CA LYS A 68 12.77 12.43 12.97
C LYS A 68 13.92 12.00 12.08
N LEU A 69 14.89 11.32 12.67
CA LEU A 69 16.04 10.81 11.95
C LEU A 69 15.71 9.44 11.35
N THR A 70 16.59 8.96 10.48
CA THR A 70 16.45 7.64 9.85
C THR A 70 16.74 6.52 10.85
N LEU A 71 16.08 5.39 10.65
CA LEU A 71 16.45 4.14 11.31
C LEU A 71 17.78 3.62 10.78
N ASP A 72 18.55 2.92 11.62
CA ASP A 72 19.66 2.12 11.13
C ASP A 72 19.14 0.86 10.41
N GLU A 73 20.04 0.17 9.72
CA GLU A 73 19.67 -0.97 8.86
C GLU A 73 19.02 -2.12 9.64
N ASP A 74 19.46 -2.36 10.88
CA ASP A 74 18.95 -3.45 11.71
C ASP A 74 17.57 -3.11 12.27
N ASP A 75 17.38 -1.86 12.69
CA ASP A 75 16.09 -1.29 13.05
C ASP A 75 15.09 -1.35 11.89
N VAL A 76 15.52 -1.02 10.66
CA VAL A 76 14.69 -1.14 9.45
C VAL A 76 14.27 -2.58 9.21
N ARG A 77 15.21 -3.54 9.30
CA ARG A 77 14.90 -4.97 9.14
C ARG A 77 13.88 -5.44 10.17
N ARG A 78 14.03 -5.05 11.45
CA ARG A 78 13.06 -5.41 12.49
C ARG A 78 11.68 -4.80 12.24
N GLU A 79 11.60 -3.51 11.91
CA GLU A 79 10.31 -2.85 11.65
C GLU A 79 9.63 -3.43 10.40
N ALA A 80 10.39 -3.74 9.35
CA ALA A 80 9.87 -4.43 8.16
C ALA A 80 9.33 -5.83 8.47
N GLY A 81 9.97 -6.56 9.39
CA GLY A 81 9.52 -7.87 9.87
C GLY A 81 8.18 -7.85 10.59
N ARG A 82 7.68 -6.67 11.01
CA ARG A 82 6.34 -6.51 11.63
C ARG A 82 5.19 -6.66 10.63
N CYS A 83 5.47 -6.68 9.33
CA CYS A 83 4.45 -6.78 8.29
C CYS A 83 3.76 -8.14 8.33
N LEU A 84 2.44 -8.14 8.54
CA LEU A 84 1.61 -9.37 8.54
C LEU A 84 1.33 -9.94 7.14
N ARG A 85 1.80 -9.28 6.07
CA ARG A 85 1.50 -9.62 4.67
C ARG A 85 0.01 -9.85 4.40
N CYS A 86 -0.86 -8.97 4.91
CA CYS A 86 -2.31 -9.03 4.69
C CYS A 86 -2.74 -8.88 3.21
N ASP A 87 -1.81 -8.48 2.34
CA ASP A 87 -1.93 -8.54 0.88
C ASP A 87 -2.00 -9.99 0.38
N LEU A 88 -1.14 -10.88 0.90
CA LEU A 88 -1.10 -12.29 0.51
C LEU A 88 -2.44 -12.97 0.82
N GLU A 89 -3.00 -12.76 2.02
CA GLU A 89 -4.30 -13.33 2.39
C GLU A 89 -5.41 -12.96 1.38
N LYS A 90 -5.44 -11.70 0.94
CA LYS A 90 -6.41 -11.23 -0.06
C LYS A 90 -6.17 -11.85 -1.43
N ILE A 91 -4.91 -12.01 -1.83
CA ILE A 91 -4.53 -12.65 -3.09
C ILE A 91 -4.92 -14.14 -3.06
N LEU A 92 -4.60 -14.84 -1.97
CA LEU A 92 -4.94 -16.24 -1.71
C LEU A 92 -6.44 -16.48 -1.81
N LYS A 93 -7.23 -15.66 -1.11
CA LYS A 93 -8.68 -15.77 -1.12
C LYS A 93 -9.25 -15.62 -2.53
N ARG A 94 -8.81 -14.59 -3.27
CA ARG A 94 -9.23 -14.38 -4.66
C ARG A 94 -8.85 -15.53 -5.58
N TYR A 95 -7.69 -16.16 -5.33
CA TYR A 95 -7.25 -17.33 -6.07
C TYR A 95 -8.12 -18.55 -5.78
N GLN A 96 -8.42 -18.82 -4.50
CA GLN A 96 -9.33 -19.90 -4.09
C GLN A 96 -10.73 -19.72 -4.69
N GLU A 97 -11.26 -18.50 -4.68
CA GLU A 97 -12.55 -18.17 -5.31
C GLU A 97 -12.53 -18.42 -6.83
N ALA A 98 -11.43 -18.09 -7.50
CA ALA A 98 -11.28 -18.33 -8.94
C ALA A 98 -11.19 -19.82 -9.28
N LEU A 99 -10.43 -20.61 -8.52
CA LEU A 99 -10.35 -22.07 -8.69
C LEU A 99 -11.72 -22.73 -8.47
N ALA A 100 -12.44 -22.34 -7.41
CA ALA A 100 -13.78 -22.88 -7.13
C ALA A 100 -14.79 -22.56 -8.26
N ALA A 101 -14.63 -21.43 -8.94
CA ALA A 101 -15.45 -21.07 -10.09
C ALA A 101 -15.10 -21.87 -11.36
N GLU A 102 -13.83 -22.25 -11.53
CA GLU A 102 -13.37 -23.09 -12.65
C GLU A 102 -13.76 -24.57 -12.46
N GLU A 103 -13.74 -25.08 -11.22
CA GLU A 103 -14.11 -26.48 -10.89
C GLU A 103 -15.64 -26.72 -10.84
N GLY A 104 -16.43 -25.64 -10.72
CA GLY A 104 -17.90 -25.70 -10.68
C GLY A 104 -18.60 -25.50 -12.03
N SER A 105 -17.84 -25.41 -13.14
CA SER A 105 -18.34 -25.26 -14.51
C SER A 105 -18.10 -26.52 -15.35
#